data_AF-A0A0M5J0E3-F1
#
_entry.id   AF-A0A0M5J0E3-F1
#
_cell.length_a   1.000
_cell.length_b   1.000
_cell.length_c   1.000
_cell.angle_alpha   90.00
_cell.angle_beta   90.00
_cell.angle_gamma   90.00
#
_symmetry.space_group_name_H-M   'P 1'
#
loop_
_entity.id
_entity.type
_entity.pdbx_description
1 polymer ?
#
loop_
_entity_poly.entity_id
_entity_poly.type
_entity_poly.pdbx_seq_one_letter_code
_entity_poly.pdbx_strand_id
1 'polypeptide(L)'
;MFAIAIIFFISLGTPVKSISKLNTVVDDCGCTFSYSKYNEVVANCSSSENSDYSCVRTQEPVYLSLQYQNFTEIPTALYRIPFNSLKQLDLSRNKIQHIPQDFLKFFPNISNLTLTYNHLTDPYELMHIREYVITHLAYNKFNCDCKDSRLPTLRKHMPKLHTSVICATDDPGKPVESLTVHCHEILSVENNWTPLIIIIIISISIIAAI
;
A
#
# COMPACT_ATOMS: atom_id res chain seq x y z
N MET A 1 32.50 38.09 62.98
CA MET A 1 31.14 37.62 62.64
C MET A 1 30.71 38.31 61.34
N PHE A 2 31.28 37.87 60.21
CA PHE A 2 30.86 38.21 58.85
C PHE A 2 31.42 37.12 57.94
N ALA A 3 30.54 36.33 57.30
CA ALA A 3 30.91 35.38 56.26
C ALA A 3 29.94 35.61 55.09
N ILE A 4 30.48 36.11 53.98
CA ILE A 4 29.78 36.31 52.72
C ILE A 4 29.75 34.95 52.02
N ALA A 5 28.56 34.37 51.88
CA ALA A 5 28.36 33.11 51.17
C ALA A 5 28.27 33.38 49.65
N ILE A 6 29.17 32.73 48.91
CA ILE A 6 29.24 32.71 47.45
C ILE A 6 28.05 31.89 46.92
N ILE A 7 27.23 32.49 46.05
CA ILE A 7 26.15 31.81 45.33
C ILE A 7 26.77 31.09 44.14
N PHE A 8 26.82 29.75 44.19
CA PHE A 8 27.09 28.92 43.02
C PHE A 8 25.78 28.70 42.24
N PHE A 9 25.72 29.20 41.00
CA PHE A 9 24.71 28.77 40.03
C PHE A 9 25.02 27.34 39.59
N ILE A 10 24.31 26.36 40.14
CA ILE A 10 24.29 25.01 39.59
C ILE A 10 23.25 25.01 38.46
N SER A 11 23.74 25.05 37.23
CA SER A 11 22.98 24.65 36.04
C SER A 11 22.45 23.23 36.27
N LEU A 12 21.13 23.08 36.39
CA LEU A 12 20.44 21.80 36.28
C LEU A 12 20.53 21.32 34.82
N GLY A 13 21.71 20.86 34.43
CA GLY A 13 21.88 20.05 33.24
C GLY A 13 21.08 18.77 33.45
N THR A 14 20.02 18.59 32.66
CA THR A 14 19.32 17.30 32.56
C THR A 14 20.34 16.21 32.25
N PRO A 15 20.29 15.04 32.88
CA PRO A 15 21.20 13.97 32.52
C PRO A 15 20.91 13.55 31.07
N VAL A 16 21.82 13.88 30.17
CA VAL A 16 21.92 13.25 28.86
C VAL A 16 22.15 11.77 29.15
N LYS A 17 21.10 10.95 28.97
CA LYS A 17 21.24 9.50 28.99
C LYS A 17 22.21 9.14 27.87
N SER A 18 23.43 8.80 28.29
CA SER A 18 24.39 8.07 27.47
C SER A 18 23.69 6.84 26.92
N ILE A 19 23.38 6.83 25.62
CA ILE A 19 22.86 5.66 24.94
C ILE A 19 24.05 4.72 24.79
N SER A 20 24.20 3.84 25.77
CA SER A 20 24.93 2.60 25.58
C SER A 20 24.25 1.86 24.42
N LYS A 21 24.87 1.92 23.24
CA LYS A 21 24.80 0.86 22.23
C LYS A 21 24.88 -0.48 22.97
N LEU A 22 23.99 -1.40 22.60
CA LEU A 22 23.88 -2.79 23.08
C LEU A 22 22.93 -3.01 24.29
N ASN A 23 21.63 -2.82 24.08
CA ASN A 23 20.61 -3.63 24.75
C ASN A 23 19.80 -4.32 23.65
N THR A 24 20.14 -5.58 23.39
CA THR A 24 19.26 -6.53 22.71
C THR A 24 17.90 -6.47 23.38
N VAL A 25 16.89 -6.01 22.65
CA VAL A 25 15.50 -6.21 23.04
C VAL A 25 15.27 -7.72 22.99
N VAL A 26 15.34 -8.39 24.14
CA VAL A 26 14.85 -9.77 24.29
C VAL A 26 13.34 -9.68 24.45
N ASP A 27 12.66 -9.24 23.40
CA ASP A 27 11.22 -9.43 23.25
C ASP A 27 11.07 -10.48 22.16
N ASP A 28 10.76 -11.70 22.58
CA ASP A 28 10.54 -12.84 21.69
C ASP A 28 9.17 -12.73 21.01
N CYS A 29 8.94 -11.62 20.28
CA CYS A 29 7.75 -11.45 19.45
C CYS A 29 7.77 -12.40 18.22
N GLY A 30 8.78 -13.28 18.11
CA GLY A 30 9.01 -14.09 16.93
C GLY A 30 9.37 -13.26 15.70
N CYS A 31 10.06 -12.13 15.86
CA CYS A 31 10.56 -11.31 14.74
C CYS A 31 11.95 -10.74 15.06
N THR A 32 12.73 -10.46 14.02
CA THR A 32 14.00 -9.75 14.16
C THR A 32 13.75 -8.24 14.16
N PHE A 33 14.25 -7.53 15.16
CA PHE A 33 14.17 -6.07 15.26
C PHE A 33 15.51 -5.41 14.98
N SER A 34 15.46 -4.27 14.31
CA SER A 34 16.63 -3.44 14.02
C SER A 34 16.25 -1.96 13.94
N TYR A 35 17.25 -1.08 13.85
CA TYR A 35 17.05 0.36 13.67
C TYR A 35 17.49 0.79 12.27
N SER A 36 16.65 1.61 11.62
CA SER A 36 17.00 2.25 10.35
C SER A 36 18.05 3.34 10.56
N LYS A 37 18.58 3.89 9.45
CA LYS A 37 19.48 5.06 9.47
C LYS A 37 18.83 6.33 10.07
N TYR A 38 17.51 6.35 10.21
CA TYR A 38 16.73 7.44 10.82
C TYR A 38 16.33 7.12 12.27
N ASN A 39 16.92 6.09 12.87
CA ASN A 39 16.59 5.62 14.22
C ASN A 39 15.12 5.19 14.37
N GLU A 40 14.50 4.70 13.28
CA GLU A 40 13.15 4.13 13.29
C GLU A 40 13.23 2.61 13.48
N VAL A 41 12.27 2.03 14.22
CA VAL A 41 12.19 0.59 14.46
C VAL A 41 11.74 -0.15 13.19
N VAL A 42 12.48 -1.19 12.85
CA VAL A 42 12.26 -2.07 11.69
C VAL A 42 12.06 -3.49 12.20
N ALA A 43 10.90 -4.08 11.91
CA ALA A 43 10.57 -5.46 12.25
C ALA A 43 10.59 -6.35 11.01
N ASN A 44 11.35 -7.43 11.04
CA ASN A 44 11.36 -8.45 10.01
C ASN A 44 10.89 -9.80 10.58
N CYS A 45 9.72 -10.22 10.13
CA CYS A 45 9.05 -11.44 10.55
C CYS A 45 9.03 -12.51 9.44
N SER A 46 9.73 -12.28 8.31
CA SER A 46 9.66 -13.11 7.10
C SER A 46 10.18 -14.54 7.29
N SER A 47 11.03 -14.77 8.28
CA SER A 47 11.61 -16.09 8.60
C SER A 47 10.97 -16.76 9.82
N SER A 48 9.90 -16.21 10.36
CA SER A 48 9.23 -16.73 11.55
C SER A 48 7.92 -17.37 11.18
N GLU A 49 7.62 -18.53 11.76
CA GLU A 49 6.33 -19.21 11.56
C GLU A 49 5.28 -18.80 12.60
N ASN A 50 5.71 -18.22 13.73
CA ASN A 50 4.86 -17.92 14.89
C ASN A 50 5.13 -16.50 15.44
N SER A 51 4.98 -15.49 14.59
CA SER A 51 5.10 -14.09 15.03
C SER A 51 3.88 -13.66 15.86
N ASP A 52 4.13 -13.15 17.06
CA ASP A 52 3.10 -12.48 17.86
C ASP A 52 2.97 -11.02 17.42
N TYR A 53 2.05 -10.76 16.48
CA TYR A 53 1.80 -9.41 16.00
C TYR A 53 1.25 -8.46 17.07
N SER A 54 0.78 -8.96 18.21
CA SER A 54 0.43 -8.14 19.37
C SER A 54 1.66 -7.56 20.02
N CYS A 55 2.66 -8.40 20.29
CA CYS A 55 3.98 -8.00 20.75
C CYS A 55 4.71 -7.12 19.72
N VAL A 56 4.72 -7.49 18.44
CA VAL A 56 5.38 -6.67 17.40
C VAL A 56 4.84 -5.24 17.38
N ARG A 57 3.52 -5.07 17.58
CA ARG A 57 2.90 -3.75 17.62
C ARG A 57 3.38 -2.89 18.80
N THR A 58 3.68 -3.48 19.97
CA THR A 58 4.19 -2.73 21.13
C THR A 58 5.59 -2.19 20.92
N GLN A 59 6.32 -2.73 19.93
CA GLN A 59 7.63 -2.22 19.52
C GLN A 59 7.53 -1.01 18.57
N GLU A 60 6.31 -0.56 18.25
CA GLU A 60 6.02 0.59 17.40
C GLU A 60 6.85 0.62 16.09
N PRO A 61 6.89 -0.49 15.31
CA PRO A 61 7.67 -0.52 14.09
C PRO A 61 7.13 0.50 13.08
N VAL A 62 8.04 1.15 12.38
CA VAL A 62 7.73 2.01 11.23
C VAL A 62 7.71 1.19 9.95
N TYR A 63 8.52 0.13 9.89
CA TYR A 63 8.56 -0.84 8.79
C TYR A 63 8.33 -2.26 9.34
N LEU A 64 7.43 -3.01 8.68
CA LEU A 64 7.15 -4.40 8.97
C LEU A 64 7.25 -5.24 7.69
N SER A 65 8.09 -6.27 7.72
CA SER A 65 8.24 -7.24 6.64
C SER A 65 7.68 -8.61 7.03
N LEU A 66 6.80 -9.12 6.17
CA LEU A 66 6.04 -10.37 6.29
C LEU A 66 6.13 -11.16 4.96
N GLN A 67 7.29 -11.13 4.32
CA GLN A 67 7.49 -11.75 3.02
C GLN A 67 7.60 -13.27 3.14
N TYR A 68 7.25 -14.01 2.09
CA TYR A 68 7.44 -15.47 2.01
C TYR A 68 6.75 -16.29 3.12
N GLN A 69 5.60 -15.83 3.62
CA GLN A 69 4.87 -16.45 4.71
C GLN A 69 3.72 -17.35 4.26
N ASN A 70 3.55 -17.56 2.94
CA ASN A 70 2.45 -18.33 2.34
C ASN A 70 1.04 -17.82 2.69
N PHE A 71 0.89 -16.58 3.14
CA PHE A 71 -0.41 -16.03 3.51
C PHE A 71 -1.37 -15.96 2.32
N THR A 72 -2.57 -16.53 2.46
CA THR A 72 -3.63 -16.46 1.44
C THR A 72 -4.51 -15.21 1.59
N GLU A 73 -4.47 -14.63 2.77
CA GLU A 73 -5.12 -13.38 3.17
C GLU A 73 -4.17 -12.63 4.11
N ILE A 74 -4.37 -11.32 4.27
CA ILE A 74 -3.66 -10.61 5.33
C ILE A 74 -4.05 -11.26 6.67
N PRO A 75 -3.10 -11.59 7.58
CA PRO A 75 -3.46 -12.21 8.85
C PRO A 75 -4.39 -11.35 9.71
N THR A 76 -5.50 -11.94 10.18
CA THR A 76 -6.48 -11.24 11.05
C THR A 76 -5.87 -10.60 12.29
N ALA A 77 -4.83 -11.21 12.86
CA ALA A 77 -4.11 -10.67 14.00
C ALA A 77 -3.45 -9.29 13.73
N LEU A 78 -3.18 -8.95 12.46
CA LEU A 78 -2.70 -7.62 12.09
C LEU A 78 -3.80 -6.56 12.13
N TYR A 79 -5.05 -6.93 11.83
CA TYR A 79 -6.20 -6.03 11.78
C TYR A 79 -7.22 -6.26 12.91
N ARG A 80 -6.75 -6.54 14.12
CA ARG A 80 -7.58 -6.47 15.35
C ARG A 80 -7.60 -5.07 15.95
N ILE A 81 -6.43 -4.43 15.98
CA ILE A 81 -6.21 -3.09 16.51
C ILE A 81 -5.23 -2.32 15.61
N PRO A 82 -5.35 -0.98 15.50
CA PRO A 82 -4.54 -0.21 14.56
C PRO A 82 -3.03 -0.23 14.86
N PHE A 83 -2.23 -0.39 13.81
CA PHE A 83 -0.78 -0.16 13.79
C PHE A 83 -0.50 1.33 13.53
N ASN A 84 -0.53 2.14 14.59
CA ASN A 84 -0.42 3.59 14.47
C ASN A 84 0.98 4.08 14.03
N SER A 85 2.05 3.37 14.37
CA SER A 85 3.43 3.73 13.99
C SER A 85 3.79 3.33 12.55
N LEU A 86 3.06 2.36 11.98
CA LEU A 86 3.47 1.68 10.78
C LEU A 86 3.24 2.53 9.53
N LYS A 87 4.33 2.82 8.81
CA LYS A 87 4.33 3.57 7.56
C LYS A 87 4.58 2.69 6.34
N GLN A 88 5.29 1.58 6.54
CA GLN A 88 5.69 0.68 5.47
C GLN A 88 5.36 -0.77 5.83
N LEU A 89 4.62 -1.45 4.95
CA LEU A 89 4.23 -2.84 5.11
C LEU A 89 4.61 -3.64 3.86
N ASP A 90 5.42 -4.67 4.05
CA ASP A 90 5.83 -5.56 2.98
C ASP A 90 5.22 -6.95 3.16
N LEU A 91 4.27 -7.27 2.28
CA LEU A 91 3.55 -8.54 2.18
C LEU A 91 3.88 -9.27 0.88
N SER A 92 5.00 -8.92 0.23
CA SER A 92 5.37 -9.52 -1.05
C SER A 92 5.64 -11.02 -0.95
N ARG A 93 5.45 -11.73 -2.06
CA ARG A 93 5.74 -13.17 -2.18
C ARG A 93 4.95 -14.02 -1.19
N ASN A 94 3.68 -13.65 -1.02
CA ASN A 94 2.68 -14.46 -0.35
C ASN A 94 1.71 -15.01 -1.41
N LYS A 95 0.53 -15.45 -0.98
CA LYS A 95 -0.55 -15.97 -1.83
C LYS A 95 -1.83 -15.14 -1.65
N ILE A 96 -1.69 -13.87 -1.27
CA ILE A 96 -2.79 -13.01 -0.87
C ILE A 96 -3.72 -12.79 -2.07
N GLN A 97 -5.00 -13.03 -1.86
CA GLN A 97 -6.03 -12.91 -2.91
C GLN A 97 -6.86 -11.64 -2.80
N HIS A 98 -6.97 -11.10 -1.58
CA HIS A 98 -7.82 -9.95 -1.29
C HIS A 98 -7.16 -8.97 -0.32
N ILE A 99 -7.41 -7.69 -0.54
CA ILE A 99 -7.16 -6.59 0.39
C ILE A 99 -8.47 -6.29 1.13
N PRO A 100 -8.49 -6.33 2.47
CA PRO A 100 -9.71 -6.05 3.23
C PRO A 100 -10.16 -4.59 3.02
N GLN A 101 -11.46 -4.37 2.84
CA GLN A 101 -12.05 -3.05 2.61
C GLN A 101 -11.70 -2.03 3.72
N ASP A 102 -11.59 -2.50 4.96
CA ASP A 102 -11.23 -1.69 6.13
C ASP A 102 -9.71 -1.58 6.35
N PHE A 103 -8.86 -1.90 5.36
CA PHE A 103 -7.40 -1.91 5.51
C PHE A 103 -6.85 -0.65 6.19
N LEU A 104 -7.32 0.53 5.78
CA LEU A 104 -6.87 1.82 6.32
C LEU A 104 -7.31 2.08 7.77
N LYS A 105 -8.33 1.38 8.28
CA LYS A 105 -8.71 1.45 9.69
C LYS A 105 -7.61 0.88 10.59
N PHE A 106 -6.89 -0.12 10.09
CA PHE A 106 -5.85 -0.83 10.85
C PHE A 106 -4.44 -0.35 10.54
N PHE A 107 -4.24 0.30 9.39
CA PHE A 107 -2.96 0.91 9.01
C PHE A 107 -3.15 2.40 8.66
N PRO A 108 -3.54 3.24 9.64
CA PRO A 108 -4.00 4.61 9.38
C PRO A 108 -2.91 5.55 8.83
N ASN A 109 -1.63 5.22 9.06
CA ASN A 109 -0.47 6.02 8.68
C ASN A 109 0.39 5.37 7.59
N ILE A 110 -0.13 4.33 6.92
CA ILE A 110 0.58 3.65 5.84
C ILE A 110 0.86 4.62 4.69
N SER A 111 2.09 4.59 4.19
CA SER A 111 2.54 5.37 3.03
C SER A 111 3.18 4.49 1.95
N ASN A 112 3.64 3.29 2.31
CA ASN A 112 4.16 2.31 1.37
C ASN A 112 3.59 0.91 1.66
N LEU A 113 3.03 0.26 0.65
CA LEU A 113 2.47 -1.07 0.73
C LEU A 113 3.00 -1.93 -0.42
N THR A 114 3.77 -2.97 -0.08
CA THR A 114 4.31 -3.91 -1.06
C THR A 114 3.48 -5.19 -1.07
N LEU A 115 2.84 -5.47 -2.20
CA LEU A 115 2.03 -6.67 -2.48
C LEU A 115 2.51 -7.41 -3.74
N THR A 116 3.73 -7.13 -4.19
CA THR A 116 4.37 -7.78 -5.35
C THR A 116 4.40 -9.30 -5.18
N TYR A 117 4.20 -10.07 -6.25
CA TYR A 117 4.17 -11.54 -6.20
C TYR A 117 3.10 -12.07 -5.22
N ASN A 118 1.85 -11.69 -5.44
CA ASN A 118 0.68 -12.23 -4.75
C ASN A 118 -0.35 -12.73 -5.77
N HIS A 119 -1.54 -13.09 -5.33
CA HIS A 119 -2.61 -13.64 -6.16
C HIS A 119 -3.83 -12.71 -6.22
N LEU A 120 -3.64 -11.39 -6.11
CA LEU A 120 -4.73 -10.42 -6.24
C LEU A 120 -5.34 -10.50 -7.64
N THR A 121 -6.67 -10.52 -7.71
CA THR A 121 -7.41 -10.66 -8.98
C THR A 121 -8.33 -9.50 -9.27
N ASP A 122 -8.92 -8.86 -8.26
CA ASP A 122 -9.79 -7.71 -8.44
C ASP A 122 -9.00 -6.39 -8.33
N PRO A 123 -8.78 -5.64 -9.42
CA PRO A 123 -8.08 -4.35 -9.36
C PRO A 123 -8.91 -3.26 -8.68
N TYR A 124 -10.23 -3.45 -8.50
CA TYR A 124 -11.11 -2.48 -7.85
C TYR A 124 -10.96 -2.45 -6.33
N GLU A 125 -10.35 -3.47 -5.71
CA GLU A 125 -10.00 -3.45 -4.28
C GLU A 125 -9.03 -2.31 -3.92
N LEU A 126 -8.26 -1.84 -4.91
CA LEU A 126 -7.35 -0.71 -4.77
C LEU A 126 -8.08 0.60 -4.47
N MET A 127 -9.37 0.71 -4.78
CA MET A 127 -10.17 1.90 -4.49
C MET A 127 -10.34 2.15 -2.98
N HIS A 128 -10.08 1.16 -2.14
CA HIS A 128 -10.09 1.27 -0.69
C HIS A 128 -8.73 1.70 -0.11
N ILE A 129 -7.68 1.74 -0.93
CA ILE A 129 -6.38 2.27 -0.55
C ILE A 129 -6.40 3.80 -0.70
N ARG A 130 -5.65 4.50 0.16
CA ARG A 130 -5.55 5.97 0.08
C ARG A 130 -4.76 6.35 -1.17
N GLU A 131 -5.19 7.43 -1.80
CA GLU A 131 -4.61 8.02 -3.00
C GLU A 131 -3.12 8.43 -2.89
N TYR A 132 -2.46 8.33 -1.73
CA TYR A 132 -1.05 8.71 -1.56
C TYR A 132 -0.17 7.57 -1.07
N VAL A 133 -0.73 6.36 -0.97
CA VAL A 133 0.03 5.17 -0.61
C VAL A 133 0.75 4.69 -1.85
N ILE A 134 2.07 4.70 -1.82
CA ILE A 134 2.88 4.07 -2.87
C ILE A 134 2.64 2.57 -2.75
N THR A 135 2.05 1.98 -3.78
CA THR A 135 1.71 0.55 -3.78
C THR A 135 2.54 -0.22 -4.80
N HIS A 136 3.14 -1.34 -4.42
CA HIS A 136 3.87 -2.20 -5.35
C HIS A 136 3.04 -3.44 -5.64
N LEU A 137 2.53 -3.57 -6.87
CA LEU A 137 1.50 -4.56 -7.25
C LEU A 137 1.93 -5.51 -8.36
N ALA A 138 3.19 -5.43 -8.83
CA ALA A 138 3.65 -6.25 -9.93
C ALA A 138 3.55 -7.75 -9.61
N TYR A 139 3.38 -8.58 -10.65
CA TYR A 139 3.24 -10.03 -10.50
C TYR A 139 2.05 -10.45 -9.62
N ASN A 140 0.90 -9.82 -9.84
CA ASN A 140 -0.42 -10.29 -9.38
C ASN A 140 -1.23 -10.83 -10.57
N LYS A 141 -2.47 -11.27 -10.34
CA LYS A 141 -3.33 -11.91 -11.35
C LYS A 141 -4.57 -11.05 -11.67
N PHE A 142 -4.39 -9.74 -11.83
CA PHE A 142 -5.52 -8.82 -12.01
C PHE A 142 -6.32 -9.13 -13.28
N ASN A 143 -7.62 -9.37 -13.10
CA ASN A 143 -8.60 -9.47 -14.17
C ASN A 143 -9.00 -8.06 -14.61
N CYS A 144 -8.65 -7.72 -15.84
CA CYS A 144 -8.86 -6.40 -16.42
C CYS A 144 -10.09 -6.36 -17.32
N ASP A 145 -11.28 -6.56 -16.75
CA ASP A 145 -12.52 -6.39 -17.50
C ASP A 145 -12.76 -4.91 -17.82
N CYS A 146 -12.57 -4.55 -19.09
CA CYS A 146 -12.76 -3.19 -19.55
C CYS A 146 -14.24 -2.76 -19.66
N LYS A 147 -15.20 -3.67 -19.45
CA LYS A 147 -16.64 -3.39 -19.42
C LYS A 147 -17.18 -3.15 -18.00
N ASP A 148 -16.36 -3.33 -16.97
CA ASP A 148 -16.80 -3.10 -15.59
C ASP A 148 -17.11 -1.60 -15.36
N SER A 149 -18.27 -1.34 -14.78
CA SER A 149 -18.80 0.01 -14.55
C SER A 149 -17.94 0.86 -13.60
N ARG A 150 -17.06 0.24 -12.81
CA ARG A 150 -16.15 0.90 -11.87
C ARG A 150 -14.84 1.37 -12.52
N LEU A 151 -14.54 0.93 -13.74
CA LEU A 151 -13.31 1.26 -14.46
C LEU A 151 -12.99 2.76 -14.50
N PRO A 152 -13.94 3.68 -14.78
CA PRO A 152 -13.64 5.12 -14.79
C PRO A 152 -13.14 5.63 -13.44
N THR A 153 -13.70 5.12 -12.34
CA THR A 153 -13.31 5.49 -10.98
C THR A 153 -11.91 4.97 -10.67
N LEU A 154 -11.64 3.71 -11.00
CA LEU A 154 -10.31 3.10 -10.83
C LEU A 154 -9.24 3.86 -11.62
N ARG A 155 -9.51 4.24 -12.88
CA ARG A 155 -8.57 5.03 -13.71
C ARG A 155 -8.23 6.39 -13.11
N LYS A 156 -9.18 7.04 -12.43
CA LYS A 156 -8.93 8.29 -11.70
C LYS A 156 -8.09 8.07 -10.44
N HIS A 157 -8.18 6.89 -9.84
CA HIS A 157 -7.54 6.55 -8.58
C HIS A 157 -6.08 6.07 -8.77
N MET A 158 -5.82 5.18 -9.73
CA MET A 158 -4.50 4.53 -9.93
C MET A 158 -3.30 5.48 -10.05
N PRO A 159 -3.33 6.61 -10.79
CA PRO A 159 -2.18 7.50 -10.90
C PRO A 159 -1.68 8.02 -9.56
N LYS A 160 -2.58 8.08 -8.57
CA LYS A 160 -2.30 8.59 -7.24
C LYS A 160 -1.58 7.55 -6.37
N LEU A 161 -1.80 6.26 -6.65
CA LEU A 161 -1.10 5.14 -6.02
C LEU A 161 0.39 5.00 -6.43
N HIS A 162 0.89 5.87 -7.32
CA HIS A 162 2.24 5.86 -7.88
C HIS A 162 2.67 4.48 -8.42
N THR A 163 1.72 3.74 -8.98
CA THR A 163 1.91 2.37 -9.48
C THR A 163 1.05 2.09 -10.70
N SER A 164 1.27 0.94 -11.32
CA SER A 164 0.44 0.44 -12.42
C SER A 164 -0.12 -0.93 -12.07
N VAL A 165 -1.41 -1.12 -12.36
CA VAL A 165 -2.05 -2.43 -12.38
C VAL A 165 -1.64 -3.12 -13.67
N ILE A 166 -1.01 -4.28 -13.56
CA ILE A 166 -0.63 -5.11 -14.71
C ILE A 166 -1.65 -6.23 -14.85
N CYS A 167 -2.29 -6.28 -16.02
CA CYS A 167 -3.28 -7.28 -16.37
C CYS A 167 -2.65 -8.65 -16.55
N ALA A 168 -3.32 -9.67 -16.02
CA ALA A 168 -2.98 -11.05 -16.26
C ALA A 168 -3.98 -11.67 -17.25
N THR A 169 -3.50 -12.62 -18.06
CA THR A 169 -4.38 -13.51 -18.84
C THR A 169 -4.74 -14.74 -18.02
N ASP A 170 -5.68 -15.54 -18.52
CA ASP A 170 -6.06 -16.84 -17.95
C ASP A 170 -4.89 -17.85 -17.88
N ASP A 171 -3.73 -17.54 -18.47
CA ASP A 171 -2.47 -18.25 -18.23
C ASP A 171 -1.79 -17.71 -16.94
N PRO A 172 -1.73 -18.51 -15.86
CA PRO A 172 -1.19 -18.06 -14.58
C PRO A 172 0.30 -17.74 -14.71
N GLY A 173 0.64 -16.47 -14.96
CA GLY A 173 2.01 -15.97 -14.86
C GLY A 173 2.50 -15.07 -15.99
N LYS A 174 1.71 -14.80 -17.04
CA LYS A 174 2.10 -13.83 -18.07
C LYS A 174 1.45 -12.47 -17.82
N PRO A 175 2.18 -11.50 -17.25
CA PRO A 175 1.76 -10.10 -17.31
C PRO A 175 1.66 -9.71 -18.79
N VAL A 176 0.48 -9.22 -19.20
CA VAL A 176 0.27 -8.80 -20.59
C VAL A 176 0.70 -7.35 -20.74
N GLU A 177 0.00 -6.45 -20.06
CA GLU A 177 0.19 -5.01 -20.17
C GLU A 177 -0.46 -4.28 -18.98
N SER A 178 -0.25 -2.97 -18.89
CA SER A 178 -0.93 -2.13 -17.89
C SER A 178 -2.43 -2.02 -18.19
N LEU A 179 -3.30 -2.04 -17.16
CA LEU A 179 -4.75 -1.80 -17.28
C LEU A 179 -5.06 -0.54 -18.10
N THR A 180 -4.24 0.50 -17.93
CA THR A 180 -4.42 1.77 -18.66
C THR A 180 -4.25 1.58 -20.15
N VAL A 181 -3.29 0.75 -20.58
CA VAL A 181 -3.03 0.43 -22.00
C VAL A 181 -4.09 -0.52 -22.50
N HIS A 182 -4.35 -1.61 -21.76
CA HIS A 182 -5.34 -2.63 -22.09
C HIS A 182 -6.72 -2.05 -22.39
N CYS A 183 -7.22 -1.19 -21.49
CA CYS A 183 -8.53 -0.57 -21.65
C CYS A 183 -8.49 0.78 -22.39
N HIS A 184 -7.36 1.19 -22.96
CA HIS A 184 -7.29 2.37 -23.83
C HIS A 184 -8.01 2.10 -25.17
N GLU A 185 -7.88 0.89 -25.71
CA GLU A 185 -8.39 0.52 -27.04
C GLU A 185 -9.92 0.35 -27.11
N ILE A 186 -10.58 0.07 -25.98
CA ILE A 186 -12.02 -0.28 -25.97
C ILE A 186 -12.94 0.96 -25.97
N LEU A 187 -12.50 2.08 -25.39
CA LEU A 187 -13.29 3.31 -25.30
C LEU A 187 -13.13 4.24 -26.51
N SER A 188 -12.12 4.04 -27.35
CA SER A 188 -12.00 4.78 -28.62
C SER A 188 -13.00 4.26 -29.67
N VAL A 189 -13.46 3.01 -29.54
CA VAL A 189 -14.43 2.40 -30.45
C VAL A 189 -15.88 2.78 -30.09
N GLU A 190 -16.23 2.87 -28.80
CA GLU A 190 -17.57 3.29 -28.38
C GLU A 190 -17.83 4.80 -28.58
N ASN A 191 -16.80 5.63 -28.47
CA ASN A 191 -16.94 7.09 -28.63
C ASN A 191 -16.82 7.58 -30.09
N ASN A 192 -16.65 6.69 -31.09
CA ASN A 192 -16.46 7.11 -32.49
C ASN A 192 -17.74 7.07 -33.35
N TRP A 193 -18.91 6.84 -32.76
CA TRP A 193 -20.20 6.87 -33.47
C TRP A 193 -20.97 8.20 -33.36
N THR A 194 -20.38 9.29 -32.89
CA THR A 194 -21.02 10.63 -32.91
C THR A 194 -19.95 11.72 -33.10
N PRO A 195 -19.57 12.06 -34.34
CA PRO A 195 -20.20 13.22 -35.00
C PRO A 195 -20.50 13.04 -36.50
N LEU A 196 -19.97 12.01 -37.17
CA LEU A 196 -20.17 11.83 -38.62
C LEU A 196 -21.59 11.41 -38.98
N ILE A 197 -22.25 10.59 -38.14
CA ILE A 197 -23.67 10.21 -38.35
C ILE A 197 -24.60 11.43 -38.17
N ILE A 198 -24.32 12.31 -37.21
CA ILE A 198 -25.14 13.51 -36.97
C ILE A 198 -25.01 14.49 -38.15
N ILE A 199 -23.81 14.64 -38.74
CA ILE A 199 -23.57 15.46 -39.92
C ILE A 199 -24.29 14.91 -41.17
N ILE A 200 -24.35 13.57 -41.32
CA ILE A 200 -25.07 12.93 -42.43
C ILE A 200 -26.59 13.09 -42.29
N ILE A 201 -27.15 13.00 -41.08
CA ILE A 201 -28.60 13.16 -40.86
C ILE A 201 -29.05 14.62 -41.08
N ILE A 202 -28.24 15.61 -40.67
CA ILE A 202 -28.53 17.03 -40.88
C ILE A 202 -28.46 17.40 -42.36
N SER A 203 -27.51 16.85 -43.12
CA SER A 203 -27.37 17.13 -44.55
C SER A 203 -28.48 16.51 -45.40
N ILE A 204 -28.97 15.31 -45.07
CA ILE A 204 -30.12 14.69 -45.75
C ILE A 204 -31.41 15.47 -45.50
N SER A 205 -31.59 16.05 -44.31
CA SER A 205 -32.78 16.83 -43.96
C SER A 205 -32.85 18.19 -44.68
N ILE A 206 -31.70 18.79 -45.00
CA ILE A 206 -31.62 20.07 -45.73
C ILE A 206 -31.88 19.88 -47.23
N ILE A 207 -31.47 18.75 -47.81
CA ILE A 207 -31.71 18.44 -49.23
C ILE A 207 -33.18 18.10 -49.50
N ALA A 208 -33.92 17.59 -48.50
CA ALA A 208 -35.35 17.31 -48.63
C ALA A 208 -36.26 18.56 -48.46
N ALA A 209 -35.68 19.73 -48.12
CA ALA A 209 -36.40 20.97 -47.85
C ALA A 209 -36.14 22.10 -48.88
N ILE A 210 -35.48 21.78 -50.01
CA ILE A 210 -35.27 22.64 -51.18
C ILE A 210 -35.99 22.02 -52.37
#